data_AF-A0A4Y2CZ58-F1
#
_entry.id   AF-A0A4Y2CZ58-F1
#
_cell.length_a   1.000
_cell.length_b   1.000
_cell.length_c   1.000
_cell.angle_alpha   90.00
_cell.angle_beta   90.00
_cell.angle_gamma   90.00
#
_symmetry.space_group_name_H-M   'P 1'
#
loop_
_entity.id
_entity.type
_entity.pdbx_description
1 polymer ?
#
loop_
_entity_poly.entity_id
_entity_poly.type
_entity_poly.pdbx_seq_one_letter_code
_entity_poly.pdbx_strand_id
1 'polypeptide(L)'
;MFTDAIESRHNCPIPQKKGKPKSETKSYRPVSLLPTLGKILEKLLLERLNFPFWTNNLQAANKYGFTVNKSSEGAIVDFIDETEMTRSTKQHALVISLDIKGRQVALNTPQGPATLPQHGGCPQGSCTDPAFWNLVANEVLAQSWPEGVHLQAFADDFIFLIKALTKAKVKSLANEALNQFKSWTAKHNLEISADKSNYMHFNKNRNGPRWSAGIRWEGNLLKRKLSIKYQGVFIDDKLNFATHLSELKNKTLNLYQKIKSIAASNWGLNKNIRRKIYFTVIERILLYGVPAWANNITSRQQRLLNSIQRKFLLNITGAYSTSPTTALQVIEGITPLHIKAQMESILVRVGRLRRDCNWEGSSFFKSGFSATKFSSYHSSS
;
A
#
# COMPACT_ATOMS: atom_id res chain seq x y z
N MET A 1 -13.56 27.89 -27.77
CA MET A 1 -12.57 28.15 -26.70
C MET A 1 -12.34 26.98 -25.74
N PHE A 2 -13.31 26.10 -25.47
CA PHE A 2 -13.08 24.88 -24.66
C PHE A 2 -12.54 23.67 -25.45
N THR A 3 -12.62 23.69 -26.77
CA THR A 3 -12.15 22.64 -27.68
C THR A 3 -10.64 22.71 -27.93
N ASP A 4 -10.10 23.91 -28.08
CA ASP A 4 -8.71 24.10 -28.53
C ASP A 4 -7.68 23.86 -27.40
N ALA A 5 -8.13 23.84 -26.14
CA ALA A 5 -7.30 23.50 -24.99
C ALA A 5 -6.98 21.99 -24.88
N ILE A 6 -7.69 21.14 -25.64
CA ILE A 6 -7.47 19.68 -25.63
C ILE A 6 -6.42 19.26 -26.67
N GLU A 7 -6.19 20.06 -27.72
CA GLU A 7 -5.29 19.73 -28.84
C GLU A 7 -3.81 20.01 -28.59
N SER A 8 -3.44 20.88 -27.64
CA SER A 8 -2.02 21.24 -27.40
C SER A 8 -1.30 20.36 -26.37
N ARG A 9 -1.38 19.02 -26.47
CA ARG A 9 -0.56 18.10 -25.64
C ARG A 9 0.86 17.93 -26.20
N HIS A 10 1.62 19.00 -26.38
CA HIS A 10 2.95 18.95 -27.01
C HIS A 10 4.14 18.57 -26.10
N ASN A 11 3.94 18.28 -24.81
CA ASN A 11 5.01 17.80 -23.93
C ASN A 11 4.49 16.76 -22.93
N CYS A 12 4.47 15.50 -23.36
CA CYS A 12 4.14 14.36 -22.50
C CYS A 12 5.44 13.64 -22.10
N PRO A 13 5.99 13.86 -20.89
CA PRO A 13 7.07 13.00 -20.41
C PRO A 13 6.52 11.58 -20.23
N ILE A 14 7.27 10.59 -20.74
CA ILE A 14 6.83 9.20 -20.79
C ILE A 14 7.72 8.29 -19.92
N PRO A 15 7.51 8.25 -18.59
CA PRO A 15 8.20 7.29 -17.72
C PRO A 15 8.01 5.82 -18.14
N GLN A 16 9.12 5.10 -18.30
CA GLN A 16 9.10 3.66 -18.56
C GLN A 16 8.92 2.85 -17.27
N LYS A 17 8.02 1.86 -17.29
CA LYS A 17 7.83 0.85 -16.24
C LYS A 17 9.02 -0.11 -16.25
N LYS A 18 9.66 -0.27 -15.08
CA LYS A 18 10.81 -1.14 -14.90
C LYS A 18 10.47 -2.60 -15.21
N GLY A 19 11.31 -3.26 -16.01
CA GLY A 19 11.18 -4.68 -16.35
C GLY A 19 10.13 -5.02 -17.40
N LYS A 20 9.59 -4.03 -18.12
CA LYS A 20 8.67 -4.25 -19.24
C LYS A 20 9.32 -3.97 -20.60
N PRO A 21 8.92 -4.68 -21.68
CA PRO A 21 9.50 -4.53 -23.01
C PRO A 21 9.33 -3.11 -23.55
N LYS A 22 10.40 -2.53 -24.10
CA LYS A 22 10.42 -1.16 -24.62
C LYS A 22 9.54 -0.97 -25.86
N SER A 23 9.22 -2.03 -26.58
CA SER A 23 8.39 -2.01 -27.78
C SER A 23 6.89 -1.84 -27.49
N GLU A 24 6.45 -2.08 -26.26
CA GLU A 24 5.03 -2.02 -25.91
C GLU A 24 4.62 -0.66 -25.33
N THR A 25 3.56 -0.05 -25.87
CA THR A 25 2.96 1.19 -25.35
C THR A 25 2.52 1.06 -23.88
N LYS A 26 2.08 -0.12 -23.44
CA LYS A 26 1.69 -0.41 -22.04
C LYS A 26 2.86 -0.36 -21.05
N SER A 27 4.10 -0.38 -21.53
CA SER A 27 5.32 -0.24 -20.73
C SER A 27 5.57 1.19 -20.30
N TYR A 28 4.82 2.14 -20.82
CA TYR A 28 4.99 3.55 -20.56
C TYR A 28 3.84 4.12 -19.72
N ARG A 29 4.05 5.29 -19.12
CA ARG A 29 3.04 6.05 -18.37
C ARG A 29 2.96 7.47 -18.94
N PRO A 30 2.02 7.77 -19.85
CA PRO A 30 1.91 9.11 -20.39
C PRO A 30 1.43 10.10 -19.31
N VAL A 31 2.16 11.19 -19.14
CA VAL A 31 1.80 12.30 -18.23
C VAL A 31 1.22 13.45 -19.04
N SER A 32 -0.02 13.83 -18.79
CA SER A 32 -0.65 14.98 -19.45
C SER A 32 -0.38 16.24 -18.62
N LEU A 33 0.35 17.20 -19.19
CA LEU A 33 0.58 18.49 -18.56
C LEU A 33 -0.47 19.50 -19.04
N LEU A 34 -1.40 19.84 -18.17
CA LEU A 34 -2.34 20.94 -18.42
C LEU A 34 -1.63 22.30 -18.29
N PRO A 35 -2.04 23.32 -19.08
CA PRO A 35 -1.64 24.71 -18.84
C PRO A 35 -1.97 25.17 -17.43
N THR A 36 -1.26 26.18 -16.91
CA THR A 36 -1.43 26.68 -15.53
C THR A 36 -2.88 27.05 -15.22
N LEU A 37 -3.56 27.75 -16.14
CA LEU A 37 -4.98 28.08 -16.00
C LEU A 37 -5.88 26.83 -15.93
N GLY A 38 -5.56 25.79 -16.73
CA GLY A 38 -6.24 24.50 -16.66
C GLY A 38 -6.09 23.83 -15.30
N LYS A 39 -4.89 23.86 -14.71
CA LYS A 39 -4.64 23.34 -13.35
C LYS A 39 -5.39 24.12 -12.27
N ILE A 40 -5.48 25.46 -12.41
CA ILE A 40 -6.25 26.30 -11.48
C ILE A 40 -7.74 25.93 -11.56
N LEU A 41 -8.28 25.81 -12.78
CA LEU A 41 -9.68 25.42 -12.99
C LEU A 41 -9.98 24.03 -12.42
N GLU A 42 -9.13 23.03 -12.69
CA GLU A 42 -9.28 21.70 -12.09
C GLU A 42 -9.26 21.74 -10.56
N LYS A 43 -8.41 22.58 -9.96
CA LYS A 43 -8.35 22.70 -8.50
C LYS A 43 -9.64 23.30 -7.92
N LEU A 44 -10.19 24.33 -8.56
CA LEU A 44 -11.49 24.91 -8.17
C LEU A 44 -12.63 23.90 -8.30
N LEU A 45 -12.64 23.12 -9.39
CA LEU A 45 -13.61 22.03 -9.58
C LEU A 45 -13.47 20.95 -8.51
N LEU A 46 -12.24 20.55 -8.19
CA LEU A 46 -11.96 19.56 -7.15
C LEU A 46 -12.46 20.01 -5.78
N GLU A 47 -12.27 21.27 -5.41
CA GLU A 47 -12.77 21.83 -4.15
C GLU A 47 -14.30 21.80 -4.10
N ARG A 48 -14.97 22.21 -5.19
CA ARG A 48 -16.44 22.15 -5.30
C ARG A 48 -16.99 20.73 -5.26
N LEU A 49 -16.36 19.79 -5.98
CA LEU A 49 -16.76 18.38 -5.99
C LEU A 49 -16.62 17.72 -4.62
N ASN A 50 -15.56 18.06 -3.89
CA ASN A 50 -15.34 17.47 -2.57
C ASN A 50 -16.23 18.12 -1.49
N PHE A 51 -16.72 19.35 -1.67
CA PHE A 51 -17.49 20.07 -0.66
C PHE A 51 -18.64 19.25 -0.03
N PRO A 52 -19.55 18.60 -0.80
CA PRO A 52 -20.61 17.76 -0.24
C PRO A 52 -20.09 16.53 0.51
N PHE A 53 -18.96 15.96 0.10
CA PHE A 53 -18.36 14.81 0.77
C PHE A 53 -17.85 15.17 2.17
N TRP A 54 -17.36 16.40 2.33
CA TRP A 54 -16.92 16.93 3.61
C TRP A 54 -18.08 17.26 4.53
N THR A 55 -19.12 17.91 4.02
CA THR A 55 -20.24 18.38 4.85
C THR A 55 -21.18 17.25 5.25
N ASN A 56 -21.36 16.25 4.38
CA ASN A 56 -22.40 15.22 4.55
C ASN A 56 -21.83 13.83 4.87
N ASN A 57 -20.51 13.71 5.08
CA ASN A 57 -19.80 12.47 5.41
C ASN A 57 -20.13 11.29 4.46
N LEU A 58 -20.27 11.57 3.15
CA LEU A 58 -20.71 10.60 2.14
C LEU A 58 -19.61 9.64 1.68
N GLN A 59 -18.42 9.66 2.31
CA GLN A 59 -17.31 8.79 1.93
C GLN A 59 -17.37 7.45 2.66
N ALA A 60 -17.25 6.36 1.91
CA ALA A 60 -17.14 5.03 2.49
C ALA A 60 -15.93 4.91 3.44
N ALA A 61 -16.16 4.36 4.63
CA ALA A 61 -15.15 4.30 5.70
C ALA A 61 -13.89 3.50 5.31
N ASN A 62 -14.07 2.50 4.47
CA ASN A 62 -13.08 1.55 3.93
C ASN A 62 -12.38 2.01 2.63
N LYS A 63 -12.58 3.27 2.21
CA LYS A 63 -11.86 3.90 1.07
C LYS A 63 -10.66 4.69 1.58
N TYR A 64 -9.45 4.45 1.06
CA TYR A 64 -8.22 5.11 1.54
C TYR A 64 -7.44 5.90 0.46
N GLY A 65 -7.59 5.53 -0.81
CA GLY A 65 -6.87 6.18 -1.90
C GLY A 65 -7.40 7.58 -2.17
N PHE A 66 -6.52 8.57 -2.26
CA PHE A 66 -6.85 9.97 -2.60
C PHE A 66 -7.97 10.58 -1.73
N THR A 67 -8.11 10.09 -0.50
CA THR A 67 -9.04 10.61 0.51
C THR A 67 -8.24 11.35 1.56
N VAL A 68 -8.75 12.49 2.02
CA VAL A 68 -8.05 13.28 3.04
C VAL A 68 -8.10 12.58 4.39
N ASN A 69 -7.05 12.77 5.19
CA ASN A 69 -6.86 12.15 6.50
C ASN A 69 -6.81 10.61 6.49
N LYS A 70 -6.63 10.00 5.32
CA LYS A 70 -6.36 8.56 5.18
C LYS A 70 -5.06 8.34 4.44
N SER A 71 -4.40 7.24 4.76
CA SER A 71 -3.08 6.91 4.24
C SER A 71 -3.00 5.44 3.82
N SER A 72 -1.98 5.11 3.03
CA SER A 72 -1.67 3.71 2.72
C SER A 72 -1.33 2.90 3.98
N GLU A 73 -0.65 3.52 4.95
CA GLU A 73 -0.40 2.90 6.26
C GLU A 73 -1.71 2.59 6.99
N GLY A 74 -2.69 3.51 6.99
CA GLY A 74 -4.01 3.28 7.57
C GLY A 74 -4.73 2.10 6.92
N ALA A 75 -4.75 2.03 5.58
CA ALA A 75 -5.35 0.94 4.83
C ALA A 75 -4.73 -0.43 5.18
N ILE A 76 -3.40 -0.48 5.31
CA ILE A 76 -2.71 -1.71 5.67
C ILE A 76 -3.04 -2.10 7.11
N VAL A 77 -3.00 -1.15 8.05
CA VAL A 77 -3.23 -1.44 9.47
C VAL A 77 -4.67 -1.89 9.71
N ASP A 78 -5.67 -1.25 9.10
CA ASP A 78 -7.07 -1.68 9.18
C ASP A 78 -7.26 -3.11 8.70
N PHE A 79 -6.67 -3.43 7.56
CA PHE A 79 -6.73 -4.78 7.02
C PHE A 79 -6.09 -5.83 7.93
N ILE A 80 -4.92 -5.51 8.50
CA ILE A 80 -4.20 -6.43 9.38
C ILE A 80 -4.94 -6.59 10.70
N ASP A 81 -5.43 -5.51 11.30
CA ASP A 81 -6.17 -5.55 12.55
C ASP A 81 -7.46 -6.38 12.38
N GLU A 82 -8.18 -6.22 11.26
CA GLU A 82 -9.37 -7.02 10.93
C GLU A 82 -9.03 -8.51 10.70
N THR A 83 -7.90 -8.78 10.05
CA THR A 83 -7.42 -10.15 9.82
C THR A 83 -7.00 -10.83 11.13
N GLU A 84 -6.31 -10.11 12.02
CA GLU A 84 -5.93 -10.60 13.35
C GLU A 84 -7.15 -10.83 14.25
N MET A 85 -8.17 -9.95 14.18
CA MET A 85 -9.45 -10.17 14.87
C MET A 85 -10.16 -11.43 14.38
N THR A 86 -10.13 -11.68 13.06
CA THR A 86 -10.67 -12.92 12.49
C THR A 86 -9.93 -14.16 13.00
N ARG A 87 -8.61 -14.02 13.22
CA ARG A 87 -7.77 -15.09 13.75
C ARG A 87 -8.03 -15.35 15.24
N SER A 88 -8.19 -14.30 16.05
CA SER A 88 -8.47 -14.42 17.49
C SER A 88 -9.83 -15.09 17.75
N THR A 89 -10.82 -14.82 16.90
CA THR A 89 -12.14 -15.46 16.91
C THR A 89 -12.16 -16.87 16.30
N LYS A 90 -10.98 -17.40 15.91
CA LYS A 90 -10.80 -18.76 15.35
C LYS A 90 -11.70 -19.05 14.14
N GLN A 91 -11.97 -18.04 13.31
CA GLN A 91 -12.71 -18.17 12.06
C GLN A 91 -11.77 -18.56 10.90
N HIS A 92 -12.34 -19.07 9.81
CA HIS A 92 -11.65 -19.16 8.53
C HIS A 92 -11.70 -17.80 7.84
N ALA A 93 -10.60 -17.40 7.20
CA ALA A 93 -10.58 -16.18 6.39
C ALA A 93 -10.06 -16.44 4.98
N LEU A 94 -10.65 -15.75 4.01
CA LEU A 94 -10.24 -15.72 2.61
C LEU A 94 -9.98 -14.26 2.24
N VAL A 95 -8.81 -14.01 1.66
CA VAL A 95 -8.46 -12.72 1.07
C VAL A 95 -8.50 -12.84 -0.43
N ILE A 96 -9.17 -11.90 -1.09
CA ILE A 96 -9.19 -11.79 -2.54
C ILE A 96 -8.71 -10.40 -2.90
N SER A 97 -7.58 -10.31 -3.60
CA SER A 97 -7.07 -9.06 -4.17
C SER A 97 -7.45 -9.00 -5.65
N LEU A 98 -8.13 -7.92 -6.03
CA LEU A 98 -8.59 -7.68 -7.39
C LEU A 98 -7.91 -6.43 -7.95
N ASP A 99 -7.34 -6.54 -9.15
CA ASP A 99 -6.74 -5.43 -9.90
C ASP A 99 -7.62 -5.11 -11.10
N ILE A 100 -8.08 -3.86 -11.18
CA ILE A 100 -8.88 -3.36 -12.30
C ILE A 100 -7.97 -3.03 -13.48
N LYS A 101 -8.42 -3.42 -14.68
CA LYS A 101 -7.79 -3.13 -15.97
C LYS A 101 -8.81 -2.52 -16.90
N GLY A 102 -8.34 -1.74 -17.88
CA GLY A 102 -9.18 -1.24 -18.97
C GLY A 102 -10.28 -0.31 -18.45
N ARG A 103 -9.96 0.98 -18.33
CA ARG A 103 -11.01 1.99 -18.16
C ARG A 103 -11.42 2.47 -19.54
N GLN A 104 -12.72 2.49 -19.79
CA GLN A 104 -13.28 3.20 -20.92
C GLN A 104 -14.04 4.41 -20.37
N VAL A 105 -13.78 5.59 -20.94
CA VAL A 105 -14.56 6.78 -20.59
C VAL A 105 -15.73 6.83 -21.55
N ALA A 106 -16.93 6.68 -21.02
CA ALA A 106 -18.17 6.89 -21.74
C ALA A 106 -18.75 8.26 -21.35
N LEU A 107 -18.96 9.13 -22.33
CA LEU A 107 -19.63 10.41 -22.14
C LEU A 107 -20.97 10.38 -22.87
N ASN A 108 -22.06 10.67 -22.16
CA ASN A 108 -23.34 10.90 -22.82
C ASN A 108 -23.31 12.28 -23.46
N THR A 109 -23.16 12.30 -24.78
CA THR A 109 -23.27 13.52 -25.58
C THR A 109 -24.72 13.70 -26.05
N PRO A 110 -25.14 14.91 -26.45
CA PRO A 110 -26.45 15.13 -27.07
C PRO A 110 -26.68 14.26 -28.32
N GLN A 111 -25.62 13.74 -28.95
CA GLN A 111 -25.68 12.82 -30.09
C GLN A 111 -25.67 11.32 -29.68
N GLY A 112 -25.66 11.01 -28.38
CA GLY A 112 -25.61 9.65 -27.84
C GLY A 112 -24.38 9.37 -26.98
N PRO A 113 -24.28 8.16 -26.39
CA PRO A 113 -23.11 7.74 -25.61
C PRO A 113 -21.88 7.62 -26.53
N ALA A 114 -20.90 8.51 -26.35
CA ALA A 114 -19.59 8.43 -26.99
C ALA A 114 -18.62 7.70 -26.06
N THR A 115 -18.12 6.54 -26.49
CA THR A 115 -17.08 5.78 -25.79
C THR A 115 -15.71 6.07 -26.42
N LEU A 116 -14.82 6.68 -25.64
CA LEU A 116 -13.43 6.82 -26.06
C LEU A 116 -12.61 5.67 -25.45
N PRO A 117 -12.01 4.77 -26.25
CA PRO A 117 -11.10 3.77 -25.71
C PRO A 117 -9.89 4.48 -25.09
N GLN A 118 -9.79 4.44 -23.77
CA GLN A 118 -8.63 4.96 -23.05
C GLN A 118 -7.48 3.96 -23.18
N HIS A 119 -6.66 4.12 -24.22
CA HIS A 119 -5.49 3.25 -24.45
C HIS A 119 -4.38 3.41 -23.37
N GLY A 120 -4.51 4.41 -22.51
CA GLY A 120 -3.82 4.55 -21.23
C GLY A 120 -4.82 5.11 -20.21
N GLY A 121 -4.64 4.80 -18.92
CA GLY A 121 -5.54 5.32 -17.87
C GLY A 121 -5.62 6.85 -17.83
N CYS A 122 -6.47 7.37 -16.94
CA CYS A 122 -6.66 8.80 -16.64
C CYS A 122 -5.42 9.66 -16.91
N PRO A 123 -5.52 10.81 -17.62
CA PRO A 123 -4.40 11.68 -17.93
C PRO A 123 -3.58 11.98 -16.67
N GLN A 124 -2.45 11.31 -16.55
CA GLN A 124 -1.65 11.33 -15.33
C GLN A 124 -1.11 12.75 -15.16
N GLY A 125 -1.62 13.51 -14.19
CA GLY A 125 -1.36 14.95 -14.06
C GLY A 125 -2.59 15.80 -13.78
N SER A 126 -3.80 15.29 -14.06
CA SER A 126 -5.05 15.91 -13.59
C SER A 126 -5.23 15.71 -12.08
N CYS A 127 -5.68 16.75 -11.37
CA CYS A 127 -6.02 16.63 -9.95
C CYS A 127 -7.47 16.21 -9.69
N THR A 128 -8.35 16.31 -10.69
CA THR A 128 -9.78 15.93 -10.59
C THR A 128 -10.03 14.45 -10.88
N ASP A 129 -9.21 13.83 -11.73
CA ASP A 129 -9.34 12.41 -12.10
C ASP A 129 -9.44 11.45 -10.89
N PRO A 130 -8.58 11.54 -9.85
CA PRO A 130 -8.70 10.67 -8.69
C PRO A 130 -9.99 10.89 -7.90
N ALA A 131 -10.54 12.12 -7.92
CA ALA A 131 -11.80 12.42 -7.26
C ALA A 131 -12.97 11.77 -7.98
N PHE A 132 -13.04 11.87 -9.32
CA PHE A 132 -14.06 11.17 -10.11
C PHE A 132 -13.98 9.65 -9.93
N TRP A 133 -12.77 9.09 -9.95
CA TRP A 133 -12.59 7.67 -9.65
C TRP A 133 -13.11 7.32 -8.26
N ASN A 134 -12.81 8.16 -7.27
CA ASN A 134 -13.29 7.97 -5.91
C ASN A 134 -14.81 8.03 -5.79
N LEU A 135 -15.54 8.69 -6.70
CA LEU A 135 -17.00 8.64 -6.77
C LEU A 135 -17.48 7.27 -7.21
N VAL A 136 -16.93 6.77 -8.32
CA VAL A 136 -17.26 5.46 -8.89
C VAL A 136 -16.95 4.33 -7.89
N ALA A 137 -15.76 4.38 -7.27
CA ALA A 137 -15.38 3.42 -6.24
C ALA A 137 -16.20 3.56 -4.95
N ASN A 138 -16.71 4.76 -4.62
CA ASN A 138 -17.56 4.94 -3.44
C ASN A 138 -18.84 4.12 -3.54
N GLU A 139 -19.40 4.00 -4.74
CA GLU A 139 -20.65 3.29 -4.96
C GLU A 139 -20.57 1.83 -4.49
N VAL A 140 -19.51 1.10 -4.89
CA VAL A 140 -19.32 -0.30 -4.48
C VAL A 140 -18.89 -0.44 -3.03
N LEU A 141 -18.16 0.53 -2.50
CA LEU A 141 -17.72 0.51 -1.10
C LEU A 141 -18.83 0.84 -0.11
N ALA A 142 -19.84 1.61 -0.53
CA ALA A 142 -21.01 1.98 0.27
C ALA A 142 -22.18 0.98 0.15
N GLN A 143 -22.08 -0.02 -0.74
CA GLN A 143 -23.07 -1.09 -0.83
C GLN A 143 -23.12 -1.93 0.45
N SER A 144 -24.28 -2.52 0.71
CA SER A 144 -24.46 -3.46 1.81
C SER A 144 -23.80 -4.80 1.46
N TRP A 145 -22.79 -5.18 2.23
CA TRP A 145 -22.10 -6.45 2.10
C TRP A 145 -22.65 -7.47 3.10
N PRO A 146 -22.70 -8.76 2.76
CA PRO A 146 -23.11 -9.81 3.69
C PRO A 146 -22.26 -9.82 4.98
N GLU A 147 -22.85 -10.25 6.09
CA GLU A 147 -22.10 -10.39 7.34
C GLU A 147 -20.88 -11.32 7.16
N GLY A 148 -19.70 -10.83 7.57
CA GLY A 148 -18.44 -11.52 7.37
C GLY A 148 -17.73 -11.18 6.05
N VAL A 149 -18.26 -10.28 5.23
CA VAL A 149 -17.56 -9.72 4.07
C VAL A 149 -17.12 -8.30 4.37
N HIS A 150 -15.81 -8.07 4.36
CA HIS A 150 -15.21 -6.75 4.44
C HIS A 150 -14.51 -6.43 3.13
N LEU A 151 -14.99 -5.40 2.43
CA LEU A 151 -14.31 -4.83 1.27
C LEU A 151 -13.53 -3.60 1.73
N GLN A 152 -12.34 -3.39 1.20
CA GLN A 152 -11.66 -2.09 1.26
C GLN A 152 -10.97 -1.80 -0.08
N ALA A 153 -10.66 -0.53 -0.31
CA ALA A 153 -9.94 -0.13 -1.52
C ALA A 153 -8.93 0.98 -1.27
N PHE A 154 -7.81 0.89 -1.98
CA PHE A 154 -6.88 1.99 -2.16
C PHE A 154 -6.77 2.30 -3.65
N ALA A 155 -7.48 3.34 -4.08
CA ALA A 155 -7.66 3.66 -5.50
C ALA A 155 -8.22 2.46 -6.28
N ASP A 156 -7.38 1.77 -7.05
CA ASP A 156 -7.76 0.65 -7.93
C ASP A 156 -7.53 -0.72 -7.31
N ASP A 157 -6.81 -0.76 -6.20
CA ASP A 157 -6.47 -1.97 -5.49
C ASP A 157 -7.63 -2.31 -4.54
N PHE A 158 -8.54 -3.17 -4.99
CA PHE A 158 -9.62 -3.69 -4.17
C PHE A 158 -9.17 -4.98 -3.47
N ILE A 159 -9.52 -5.10 -2.20
CA ILE A 159 -9.22 -6.30 -1.43
C ILE A 159 -10.40 -6.66 -0.53
N PHE A 160 -10.88 -7.89 -0.72
CA PHE A 160 -11.89 -8.50 0.12
C PHE A 160 -11.22 -9.30 1.22
N LEU A 161 -11.77 -9.21 2.42
CA LEU A 161 -11.56 -10.12 3.53
C LEU A 161 -12.89 -10.76 3.88
N ILE A 162 -12.97 -12.08 3.71
CA ILE A 162 -14.20 -12.85 3.89
C ILE A 162 -13.96 -13.85 5.02
N LYS A 163 -14.77 -13.77 6.06
CA LYS A 163 -14.62 -14.55 7.29
C LYS A 163 -15.88 -15.29 7.66
N ALA A 164 -15.74 -16.55 8.08
CA ALA A 164 -16.84 -17.36 8.62
C ALA A 164 -16.31 -18.55 9.42
N LEU A 165 -17.19 -19.18 10.19
CA LEU A 165 -16.86 -20.35 11.01
C LEU A 165 -16.51 -21.61 10.20
N THR A 166 -17.03 -21.74 8.98
CA THR A 166 -16.83 -22.91 8.12
C THR A 166 -16.31 -22.51 6.74
N LYS A 167 -15.46 -23.35 6.14
CA LYS A 167 -14.93 -23.12 4.79
C LYS A 167 -16.03 -23.04 3.73
N ALA A 168 -17.08 -23.84 3.88
CA ALA A 168 -18.23 -23.83 2.98
C ALA A 168 -18.94 -22.47 3.00
N LYS A 169 -19.17 -21.91 4.20
CA LYS A 169 -19.79 -20.58 4.33
C LYS A 169 -18.90 -19.48 3.75
N VAL A 170 -17.59 -19.50 4.01
CA VAL A 170 -16.66 -18.53 3.39
C VAL A 170 -16.70 -18.63 1.86
N LYS A 171 -16.75 -19.84 1.27
CA LYS A 171 -16.88 -20.00 -0.18
C LYS A 171 -18.21 -19.43 -0.71
N SER A 172 -19.32 -19.68 -0.01
CA SER A 172 -20.63 -19.13 -0.37
C SER A 172 -20.61 -17.60 -0.36
N LEU A 173 -20.10 -17.00 0.73
CA LEU A 173 -19.98 -15.55 0.88
C LEU A 173 -19.03 -14.96 -0.17
N ALA A 174 -17.96 -15.67 -0.53
CA ALA A 174 -17.06 -15.26 -1.60
C ALA A 174 -17.74 -15.20 -2.95
N ASN A 175 -18.51 -16.23 -3.31
CA ASN A 175 -19.23 -16.24 -4.58
C ASN A 175 -20.30 -15.14 -4.61
N GLU A 176 -21.02 -14.94 -3.51
CA GLU A 176 -22.02 -13.87 -3.38
C GLU A 176 -21.38 -12.49 -3.52
N ALA A 177 -20.30 -12.23 -2.79
CA ALA A 177 -19.59 -10.95 -2.84
C ALA A 177 -18.98 -10.69 -4.23
N LEU A 178 -18.37 -11.70 -4.86
CA LEU A 178 -17.83 -11.57 -6.21
C LEU A 178 -18.92 -11.35 -7.26
N ASN A 179 -20.10 -11.96 -7.10
CA ASN A 179 -21.22 -11.72 -8.00
C ASN A 179 -21.76 -10.28 -7.88
N GLN A 180 -21.89 -9.77 -6.66
CA GLN A 180 -22.27 -8.36 -6.44
C GLN A 180 -21.22 -7.40 -7.04
N PHE A 181 -19.93 -7.67 -6.78
CA PHE A 181 -18.84 -6.89 -7.36
C PHE A 181 -18.84 -6.96 -8.89
N LYS A 182 -19.16 -8.12 -9.47
CA LYS A 182 -19.27 -8.32 -10.92
C LYS A 182 -20.37 -7.47 -11.53
N SER A 183 -21.54 -7.41 -10.89
CA SER A 183 -22.63 -6.53 -11.33
C SER A 183 -22.21 -5.06 -11.35
N TRP A 184 -21.46 -4.62 -10.34
CA TRP A 184 -20.89 -3.27 -10.31
C TRP A 184 -19.84 -3.04 -11.41
N THR A 185 -18.91 -3.98 -11.63
CA THR A 185 -17.91 -3.83 -12.71
C THR A 185 -18.57 -3.80 -14.09
N ALA A 186 -19.61 -4.61 -14.31
CA ALA A 186 -20.37 -4.61 -15.55
C ALA A 186 -21.11 -3.29 -15.76
N LYS A 187 -21.75 -2.74 -14.71
CA LYS A 187 -22.42 -1.43 -14.76
C LYS A 187 -21.47 -0.29 -15.17
N HIS A 188 -20.23 -0.33 -14.71
CA HIS A 188 -19.22 0.71 -14.96
C HIS A 188 -18.27 0.39 -16.11
N ASN A 189 -18.53 -0.66 -16.90
CA ASN A 189 -17.66 -1.13 -18.00
C ASN A 189 -16.19 -1.29 -17.58
N LEU A 190 -15.98 -1.86 -16.39
CA LEU A 190 -14.65 -2.13 -15.82
C LEU A 190 -14.28 -3.60 -16.03
N GLU A 191 -13.02 -3.85 -16.41
CA GLU A 191 -12.49 -5.21 -16.51
C GLU A 191 -11.60 -5.55 -15.30
N ILE A 192 -11.55 -6.83 -14.92
CA ILE A 192 -10.61 -7.32 -13.90
C ILE A 192 -9.46 -8.06 -14.56
N SER A 193 -8.24 -7.74 -14.17
CA SER A 193 -7.04 -8.43 -14.61
C SER A 193 -6.85 -9.74 -13.85
N ALA A 194 -7.46 -10.84 -14.32
CA ALA A 194 -7.34 -12.17 -13.71
C ALA A 194 -5.88 -12.62 -13.43
N ASP A 195 -4.91 -12.20 -14.25
CA ASP A 195 -3.49 -12.52 -14.05
C ASP A 195 -2.83 -11.86 -12.84
N LYS A 196 -3.31 -10.67 -12.48
CA LYS A 196 -2.79 -9.88 -11.37
C LYS A 196 -3.63 -10.11 -10.11
N SER A 197 -4.93 -10.30 -10.28
CA SER A 197 -5.85 -10.71 -9.24
C SER A 197 -5.43 -12.07 -8.66
N ASN A 198 -5.53 -12.20 -7.34
CA ASN A 198 -5.08 -13.38 -6.63
C ASN A 198 -5.83 -13.54 -5.31
N TYR A 199 -5.77 -14.73 -4.74
CA TYR A 199 -6.39 -14.99 -3.45
C TYR A 199 -5.46 -15.74 -2.50
N MET A 200 -5.71 -15.60 -1.20
CA MET A 200 -4.94 -16.22 -0.13
C MET A 200 -5.89 -16.68 0.97
N HIS A 201 -5.60 -17.82 1.59
CA HIS A 201 -6.41 -18.37 2.68
C HIS A 201 -5.66 -18.21 4.00
N PHE A 202 -6.36 -17.72 5.02
CA PHE A 202 -5.97 -17.84 6.41
C PHE A 202 -6.65 -19.08 7.01
N ASN A 203 -5.83 -20.04 7.41
CA ASN A 203 -6.31 -21.32 7.90
C ASN A 203 -6.37 -21.30 9.44
N LYS A 204 -7.52 -21.71 10.00
CA LYS A 204 -7.72 -21.89 11.45
C LYS A 204 -6.65 -22.81 12.09
N ASN A 205 -6.19 -23.81 11.35
CA ASN A 205 -5.09 -24.71 11.72
C ASN A 205 -3.99 -24.69 10.65
N ARG A 206 -2.72 -24.54 11.05
CA ARG A 206 -1.54 -24.57 10.15
C ARG A 206 -1.47 -25.84 9.28
N ASN A 207 -2.04 -26.94 9.77
CA ASN A 207 -2.05 -28.27 9.12
C ASN A 207 -3.43 -28.65 8.55
N GLY A 208 -4.41 -27.73 8.54
CA GLY A 208 -5.75 -28.02 8.06
C GLY A 208 -5.80 -28.29 6.55
N PRO A 209 -6.73 -29.14 6.07
CA PRO A 209 -6.81 -29.51 4.65
C PRO A 209 -6.95 -28.27 3.75
N ARG A 210 -6.25 -28.29 2.61
CA ARG A 210 -6.28 -27.20 1.64
C ARG A 210 -7.64 -27.13 0.96
N TRP A 211 -8.08 -25.92 0.63
CA TRP A 211 -9.32 -25.71 -0.12
C TRP A 211 -9.15 -26.24 -1.55
N SER A 212 -9.96 -27.22 -1.95
CA SER A 212 -9.80 -27.97 -3.19
C SER A 212 -10.42 -27.30 -4.44
N ALA A 213 -11.44 -26.45 -4.27
CA ALA A 213 -12.23 -25.96 -5.40
C ALA A 213 -11.76 -24.62 -6.02
N GLY A 214 -10.82 -23.92 -5.38
CA GLY A 214 -10.34 -22.60 -5.81
C GLY A 214 -11.42 -21.51 -5.89
N ILE A 215 -11.01 -20.29 -6.26
CA ILE A 215 -11.92 -19.14 -6.48
C ILE A 215 -11.88 -18.77 -7.96
N ARG A 216 -13.04 -18.59 -8.57
CA ARG A 216 -13.17 -18.27 -10.00
C ARG A 216 -13.71 -16.86 -10.18
N TRP A 217 -13.19 -16.15 -11.19
CA TRP A 217 -13.71 -14.89 -11.70
C TRP A 217 -14.02 -15.07 -13.19
N GLU A 218 -15.28 -14.95 -13.59
CA GLU A 218 -15.71 -15.11 -14.99
C GLU A 218 -15.25 -16.43 -15.64
N GLY A 219 -15.33 -17.53 -14.88
CA GLY A 219 -14.87 -18.85 -15.32
C GLY A 219 -13.36 -19.06 -15.17
N ASN A 220 -12.54 -18.00 -15.09
CA ASN A 220 -11.11 -18.08 -14.89
C ASN A 220 -10.74 -18.36 -13.43
N LEU A 221 -9.86 -19.33 -13.19
CA LEU A 221 -9.36 -19.63 -11.86
C LEU A 221 -8.36 -18.56 -11.41
N LEU A 222 -8.66 -17.85 -10.33
CA LEU A 222 -7.73 -16.89 -9.74
C LEU A 222 -6.50 -17.63 -9.18
N LYS A 223 -5.32 -17.02 -9.25
CA LYS A 223 -4.09 -17.65 -8.75
C LYS A 223 -4.06 -17.61 -7.22
N ARG A 224 -3.93 -18.78 -6.59
CA ARG A 224 -3.68 -18.87 -5.14
C ARG A 224 -2.25 -18.42 -4.82
N LYS A 225 -2.08 -17.57 -3.83
CA LYS A 225 -0.77 -17.21 -3.26
C LYS A 225 -0.71 -17.50 -1.77
N LEU A 226 0.51 -17.68 -1.27
CA LEU A 226 0.82 -17.72 0.17
C LEU A 226 1.20 -16.34 0.73
N SER A 227 1.43 -15.38 -0.17
CA SER A 227 1.79 -14.00 0.16
C SER A 227 1.14 -13.05 -0.85
N ILE A 228 0.45 -12.03 -0.37
CA ILE A 228 -0.17 -10.99 -1.20
C ILE A 228 0.52 -9.66 -0.91
N LYS A 229 0.86 -8.91 -1.96
CA LYS A 229 1.37 -7.56 -1.83
C LYS A 229 0.21 -6.58 -1.81
N TYR A 230 0.06 -5.83 -0.72
CA TYR A 230 -0.94 -4.77 -0.58
C TYR A 230 -0.25 -3.48 -0.14
N GLN A 231 -0.43 -2.40 -0.91
CA GLN A 231 0.20 -1.10 -0.67
C GLN A 231 1.69 -1.19 -0.30
N GLY A 232 2.46 -2.03 -1.00
CA GLY A 232 3.90 -2.15 -0.78
C GLY A 232 4.34 -3.10 0.34
N VAL A 233 3.43 -3.58 1.18
CA VAL A 233 3.71 -4.60 2.22
C VAL A 233 3.29 -5.98 1.71
N PHE A 234 4.10 -7.00 2.01
CA PHE A 234 3.75 -8.39 1.70
C PHE A 234 3.12 -9.05 2.92
N ILE A 235 1.91 -9.55 2.77
CA ILE A 235 1.12 -10.15 3.83
C ILE A 235 1.09 -11.66 3.56
N ASP A 236 1.68 -12.42 4.48
CA ASP A 236 1.78 -13.88 4.39
C ASP A 236 0.58 -14.56 5.07
N ASP A 237 0.21 -15.75 4.61
CA ASP A 237 -0.88 -16.59 5.16
C ASP A 237 -0.74 -16.92 6.66
N LYS A 238 0.46 -16.76 7.21
CA LYS A 238 0.78 -16.96 8.63
C LYS A 238 0.82 -15.67 9.45
N LEU A 239 0.76 -14.50 8.80
CA LEU A 239 0.97 -13.16 9.38
C LEU A 239 2.34 -13.02 10.08
N ASN A 240 3.36 -13.73 9.60
CA ASN A 240 4.72 -13.62 10.13
C ASN A 240 5.62 -12.66 9.33
N PHE A 241 5.10 -12.10 8.23
CA PHE A 241 5.79 -11.13 7.37
C PHE A 241 7.20 -11.57 6.92
N ALA A 242 7.43 -12.87 6.83
CA ALA A 242 8.73 -13.42 6.46
C ALA A 242 9.06 -13.07 5.00
N THR A 243 8.08 -13.12 4.10
CA THR A 243 8.25 -12.72 2.70
C THR A 243 8.54 -11.24 2.61
N HIS A 244 7.83 -10.40 3.38
CA HIS A 244 8.06 -8.96 3.41
C HIS A 244 9.49 -8.59 3.82
N LEU A 245 9.98 -9.17 4.91
CA LEU A 245 11.33 -8.90 5.41
C LEU A 245 12.42 -9.42 4.46
N SER A 246 12.16 -10.53 3.75
CA SER A 246 13.05 -11.04 2.70
C SER A 246 13.14 -10.07 1.52
N GLU A 247 12.01 -9.54 1.05
CA GLU A 247 11.95 -8.54 -0.02
C GLU A 247 12.64 -7.23 0.39
N LEU A 248 12.42 -6.76 1.61
CA LEU A 248 13.11 -5.60 2.16
C LEU A 248 14.62 -5.82 2.23
N LYS A 249 15.07 -7.00 2.68
CA LYS A 249 16.49 -7.37 2.66
C LYS A 249 17.06 -7.30 1.25
N ASN A 250 16.42 -7.92 0.26
CA ASN A 250 16.91 -7.97 -1.11
C ASN A 250 16.98 -6.57 -1.74
N LYS A 251 15.93 -5.76 -1.57
CA LYS A 251 15.90 -4.37 -2.04
C LYS A 251 17.03 -3.54 -1.42
N THR A 252 17.24 -3.71 -0.11
CA THR A 252 18.25 -2.98 0.65
C THR A 252 19.67 -3.44 0.29
N LEU A 253 19.87 -4.74 0.07
CA LEU A 253 21.17 -5.28 -0.38
C LEU A 253 21.55 -4.77 -1.77
N ASN A 254 20.59 -4.67 -2.69
CA ASN A 254 20.83 -4.12 -4.01
C ASN A 254 21.26 -2.63 -3.92
N LEU A 255 20.60 -1.84 -3.06
CA LEU A 255 21.02 -0.46 -2.78
C LEU A 255 22.41 -0.40 -2.13
N TYR A 256 22.69 -1.28 -1.18
CA TYR A 256 23.99 -1.38 -0.54
C TYR A 256 25.11 -1.68 -1.56
N GLN A 257 24.88 -2.59 -2.50
CA GLN A 257 25.85 -2.91 -3.56
C GLN A 257 26.16 -1.68 -4.42
N LYS A 258 25.14 -0.87 -4.75
CA LYS A 258 25.33 0.39 -5.47
C LYS A 258 26.07 1.45 -4.67
N ILE A 259 25.85 1.51 -3.37
CA ILE A 259 26.63 2.41 -2.49
C ILE A 259 28.09 1.94 -2.48
N LYS A 260 28.32 0.62 -2.36
CA LYS A 260 29.65 0.03 -2.34
C LYS A 260 30.43 0.26 -3.65
N SER A 261 29.75 0.38 -4.79
CA SER A 261 30.41 0.71 -6.06
C SER A 261 30.88 2.16 -6.17
N ILE A 262 30.37 3.06 -5.32
CA ILE A 262 30.69 4.51 -5.35
C ILE A 262 31.51 4.92 -4.11
N ALA A 263 31.45 4.14 -3.04
CA ALA A 263 32.16 4.42 -1.81
C ALA A 263 32.52 3.15 -1.04
N ALA A 264 33.79 3.04 -0.65
CA ALA A 264 34.25 2.04 0.30
C ALA A 264 34.57 2.70 1.66
N SER A 265 35.12 1.92 2.59
CA SER A 265 35.51 2.41 3.92
C SER A 265 36.53 3.54 3.85
N ASN A 266 37.50 3.44 2.93
CA ASN A 266 38.70 4.28 2.88
C ASN A 266 38.75 5.22 1.65
N TRP A 267 37.74 5.20 0.79
CA TRP A 267 37.68 6.05 -0.40
C TRP A 267 36.24 6.31 -0.83
N GLY A 268 36.03 7.41 -1.56
CA GLY A 268 34.70 7.82 -2.03
C GLY A 268 33.99 8.74 -1.03
N LEU A 269 32.78 8.37 -0.61
CA LEU A 269 31.91 9.22 0.20
C LEU A 269 32.38 9.34 1.67
N ASN A 270 32.33 10.56 2.20
CA ASN A 270 32.57 10.85 3.61
C ASN A 270 31.59 10.07 4.51
N LYS A 271 32.05 9.62 5.69
CA LYS A 271 31.26 9.03 6.78
C LYS A 271 29.93 9.75 7.02
N ASN A 272 29.94 11.08 7.12
CA ASN A 272 28.72 11.85 7.41
C ASN A 272 27.68 11.74 6.28
N ILE A 273 28.14 11.70 5.03
CA ILE A 273 27.26 11.51 3.86
C ILE A 273 26.67 10.10 3.86
N ARG A 274 27.50 9.07 4.12
CA ARG A 274 27.04 7.67 4.23
C ARG A 274 26.00 7.52 5.34
N ARG A 275 26.23 8.15 6.49
CA ARG A 275 25.28 8.22 7.60
C ARG A 275 23.96 8.89 7.19
N LYS A 276 24.02 10.02 6.49
CA LYS A 276 22.84 10.72 5.97
C LYS A 276 22.04 9.84 5.00
N ILE A 277 22.71 9.14 4.08
CA ILE A 277 22.06 8.20 3.16
C ILE A 277 21.36 7.07 3.91
N TYR A 278 22.01 6.51 4.94
CA TYR A 278 21.40 5.47 5.77
C TYR A 278 20.08 5.94 6.40
N PHE A 279 20.08 7.08 7.10
CA PHE A 279 18.87 7.58 7.77
C PHE A 279 17.78 8.05 6.81
N THR A 280 18.15 8.70 5.71
CA THR A 280 17.18 9.32 4.79
C THR A 280 16.58 8.32 3.80
N VAL A 281 17.34 7.29 3.40
CA VAL A 281 16.91 6.34 2.36
C VAL A 281 16.70 4.95 2.94
N ILE A 282 17.74 4.37 3.53
CA ILE A 282 17.74 2.95 3.90
C ILE A 282 16.78 2.69 5.05
N GLU A 283 16.90 3.46 6.13
CA GLU A 283 16.03 3.35 7.28
C GLU A 283 14.57 3.63 6.89
N ARG A 284 14.30 4.66 6.07
CA ARG A 284 12.93 4.95 5.59
C ARG A 284 12.33 3.84 4.72
N ILE A 285 13.13 3.17 3.89
CA ILE A 285 12.67 2.00 3.13
C ILE A 285 12.34 0.84 4.06
N LEU A 286 13.18 0.58 5.07
CA LEU A 286 13.00 -0.52 6.01
C LEU A 286 11.82 -0.27 6.96
N LEU A 287 11.56 0.99 7.30
CA LEU A 287 10.49 1.38 8.22
C LEU A 287 9.11 1.55 7.55
N TYR A 288 9.04 1.43 6.23
CA TYR A 288 7.76 1.55 5.53
C TYR A 288 6.81 0.40 5.91
N GLY A 289 5.57 0.73 6.29
CA GLY A 289 4.55 -0.27 6.65
C GLY A 289 4.80 -0.98 7.99
N VAL A 290 5.76 -0.49 8.79
CA VAL A 290 6.09 -0.98 10.13
C VAL A 290 4.88 -1.22 11.07
N PRO A 291 3.85 -0.36 11.09
CA PRO A 291 2.64 -0.60 11.88
C PRO A 291 1.96 -1.95 11.62
N ALA A 292 2.13 -2.51 10.44
CA ALA A 292 1.55 -3.78 10.05
C ALA A 292 2.29 -5.00 10.63
N TRP A 293 3.63 -4.93 10.70
CA TRP A 293 4.47 -6.11 10.92
C TRP A 293 5.37 -6.04 12.15
N ALA A 294 5.60 -4.85 12.72
CA ALA A 294 6.54 -4.64 13.81
C ALA A 294 5.90 -4.69 15.21
N ASN A 295 4.62 -5.04 15.32
CA ASN A 295 3.93 -5.18 16.62
C ASN A 295 4.63 -6.25 17.48
N ASN A 296 4.89 -7.43 16.90
CA ASN A 296 5.51 -8.57 17.57
C ASN A 296 6.71 -9.07 16.77
N ILE A 297 7.88 -8.46 16.98
CA ILE A 297 9.13 -8.87 16.32
C ILE A 297 9.70 -10.10 17.02
N THR A 298 9.76 -11.21 16.31
CA THR A 298 10.40 -12.45 16.79
C THR A 298 11.93 -12.31 16.82
N SER A 299 12.62 -13.11 17.65
CA SER A 299 14.09 -13.12 17.71
C SER A 299 14.74 -13.49 16.36
N ARG A 300 14.04 -14.23 15.50
CA ARG A 300 14.49 -14.51 14.13
C ARG A 300 14.45 -13.24 13.26
N GLN A 301 13.37 -12.46 13.33
CA GLN A 301 13.25 -11.20 12.59
C GLN A 301 14.22 -10.15 13.14
N GLN A 302 14.41 -10.08 14.45
CA GLN A 302 15.41 -9.22 15.08
C GLN A 302 16.82 -9.50 14.55
N ARG A 303 17.24 -10.78 14.51
CA ARG A 303 18.53 -11.19 13.93
C ARG A 303 18.65 -10.80 12.45
N LEU A 304 17.57 -10.93 11.68
CA LEU A 304 17.54 -10.53 10.27
C LEU A 304 17.72 -9.01 10.10
N LEU A 305 17.00 -8.20 10.87
CA LEU A 305 17.11 -6.74 10.86
C LEU A 305 18.52 -6.28 11.27
N ASN A 306 19.09 -6.88 12.31
CA ASN A 306 20.47 -6.60 12.72
C ASN A 306 21.48 -6.99 11.63
N SER A 307 21.26 -8.10 10.92
CA SER A 307 22.12 -8.52 9.80
C SER A 307 22.09 -7.52 8.63
N ILE A 308 20.92 -6.93 8.34
CA ILE A 308 20.78 -5.88 7.34
C ILE A 308 21.50 -4.62 7.80
N GLN A 309 21.19 -4.13 9.01
CA GLN A 309 21.76 -2.91 9.56
C GLN A 309 23.30 -2.97 9.65
N ARG A 310 23.85 -4.11 10.08
CA ARG A 310 25.30 -4.34 10.22
C ARG A 310 26.09 -3.98 8.95
N LYS A 311 25.57 -4.29 7.76
CA LYS A 311 26.27 -4.00 6.50
C LYS A 311 26.48 -2.51 6.29
N PHE A 312 25.50 -1.69 6.66
CA PHE A 312 25.59 -0.24 6.59
C PHE A 312 26.48 0.31 7.70
N LEU A 313 26.38 -0.22 8.92
CA LEU A 313 27.23 0.19 10.03
C LEU A 313 28.72 0.02 9.71
N LEU A 314 29.11 -1.15 9.18
CA LEU A 314 30.50 -1.40 8.76
C LEU A 314 30.94 -0.45 7.63
N ASN A 315 30.05 -0.11 6.70
CA ASN A 315 30.37 0.83 5.63
C ASN A 315 30.48 2.28 6.12
N ILE A 316 29.71 2.67 7.13
CA ILE A 316 29.76 4.01 7.73
C ILE A 316 31.02 4.15 8.59
N THR A 317 31.30 3.17 9.45
CA THR A 317 32.40 3.23 10.42
C THR A 317 33.75 2.93 9.79
N GLY A 318 33.78 2.09 8.75
CA GLY A 318 35.03 1.52 8.22
C GLY A 318 35.66 0.47 9.13
N ALA A 319 34.96 0.01 10.18
CA ALA A 319 35.47 -0.97 11.13
C ALA A 319 35.67 -2.37 10.53
N TYR A 320 36.47 -3.19 11.20
CA TYR A 320 36.71 -4.58 10.81
C TYR A 320 35.43 -5.42 10.83
N SER A 321 35.35 -6.43 9.95
CA SER A 321 34.20 -7.33 9.86
C SER A 321 33.97 -8.17 11.12
N THR A 322 34.95 -8.25 12.01
CA THR A 322 34.89 -8.91 13.33
C THR A 322 34.30 -8.02 14.43
N SER A 323 34.17 -6.70 14.21
CA SER A 323 33.66 -5.78 15.23
C SER A 323 32.21 -6.09 15.60
N PRO A 324 31.85 -6.23 16.90
CA PRO A 324 30.48 -6.54 17.32
C PRO A 324 29.44 -5.53 16.82
N THR A 325 28.27 -5.99 16.37
CA THR A 325 27.22 -5.09 15.83
C THR A 325 26.72 -4.08 16.87
N THR A 326 26.61 -4.50 18.13
CA THR A 326 26.21 -3.63 19.25
C THR A 326 27.22 -2.51 19.47
N ALA A 327 28.52 -2.81 19.41
CA ALA A 327 29.57 -1.79 19.51
C ALA A 327 29.47 -0.77 18.35
N LEU A 328 29.23 -1.23 17.11
CA LEU A 328 29.05 -0.33 15.97
C LEU A 328 27.81 0.58 16.13
N GLN A 329 26.72 0.05 16.68
CA GLN A 329 25.51 0.82 16.96
C GLN A 329 25.77 1.91 18.00
N VAL A 330 26.49 1.58 19.08
CA VAL A 330 26.80 2.52 20.17
C VAL A 330 27.76 3.62 19.70
N ILE A 331 28.86 3.26 19.03
CA ILE A 331 29.87 4.23 18.53
C ILE A 331 29.23 5.21 17.54
N GLU A 332 28.31 4.74 16.69
CA GLU A 332 27.60 5.61 15.77
C GLU A 332 26.36 6.29 16.38
N GLY A 333 25.93 5.93 17.59
CA GLY A 333 24.64 6.38 18.11
C GLY A 333 23.47 6.03 17.16
N ILE A 334 23.50 4.84 16.56
CA ILE A 334 22.44 4.33 15.69
C ILE A 334 21.64 3.28 16.47
N THR A 335 20.36 3.55 16.71
CA THR A 335 19.45 2.64 17.41
C THR A 335 19.34 1.29 16.68
N PRO A 336 19.31 0.16 17.40
CA PRO A 336 19.03 -1.13 16.78
C PRO A 336 17.72 -1.11 15.99
N LEU A 337 17.77 -1.61 14.75
CA LEU A 337 16.68 -1.43 13.79
C LEU A 337 15.33 -2.03 14.25
N HIS A 338 15.35 -3.11 15.01
CA HIS A 338 14.14 -3.71 15.57
C HIS A 338 13.47 -2.81 16.62
N ILE A 339 14.24 -2.16 17.49
CA ILE A 339 13.75 -1.18 18.46
C ILE A 339 13.18 0.03 17.72
N LYS A 340 13.93 0.54 16.72
CA LYS A 340 13.47 1.66 15.90
C LYS A 340 12.14 1.34 15.17
N ALA A 341 12.00 0.12 14.65
CA ALA A 341 10.75 -0.34 14.04
C ALA A 341 9.60 -0.38 15.07
N GLN A 342 9.82 -0.90 16.27
CA GLN A 342 8.78 -0.90 17.32
C GLN A 342 8.36 0.53 17.70
N MET A 343 9.32 1.43 17.91
CA MET A 343 9.05 2.84 18.22
C MET A 343 8.22 3.51 17.13
N GLU A 344 8.60 3.34 15.87
CA GLU A 344 7.91 3.95 14.72
C GLU A 344 6.52 3.34 14.52
N SER A 345 6.32 2.04 14.83
CA SER A 345 5.01 1.41 14.85
C SER A 345 4.06 2.12 15.82
N ILE A 346 4.53 2.34 17.06
CA ILE A 346 3.76 3.02 18.12
C ILE A 346 3.45 4.46 17.71
N LEU A 347 4.46 5.20 17.22
CA LEU A 347 4.28 6.59 16.80
C LEU A 347 3.25 6.73 15.68
N VAL A 348 3.25 5.82 14.71
CA VAL A 348 2.27 5.86 13.62
C VAL A 348 0.90 5.41 14.11
N ARG A 349 0.78 4.32 14.88
CA ARG A 349 -0.50 3.83 15.40
C ARG A 349 -1.19 4.85 16.31
N VAL A 350 -0.47 5.39 17.28
CA VAL A 350 -1.03 6.31 18.28
C VAL A 350 -1.10 7.74 17.74
N GLY A 351 0.00 8.24 17.18
CA GLY A 351 0.13 9.63 16.77
C GLY A 351 -0.62 9.95 15.48
N ARG A 352 -0.48 9.10 14.44
CA ARG A 352 -1.08 9.36 13.12
C ARG A 352 -2.45 8.71 12.96
N LEU A 353 -2.57 7.43 13.30
CA LEU A 353 -3.80 6.65 13.09
C LEU A 353 -4.79 6.76 14.26
N ARG A 354 -4.40 7.41 15.38
CA ARG A 354 -5.24 7.63 16.56
C ARG A 354 -5.80 6.35 17.15
N ARG A 355 -5.00 5.28 17.14
CA ARG A 355 -5.34 3.97 17.71
C ARG A 355 -4.53 3.72 18.97
N ASP A 356 -5.21 3.18 19.96
CA ASP A 356 -4.54 2.67 21.14
C ASP A 356 -3.72 1.45 20.72
N CYS A 357 -2.52 1.32 21.29
CA CYS A 357 -1.68 0.17 21.04
C CYS A 357 -1.06 -0.35 22.32
N ASN A 358 -1.03 -1.66 22.47
CA ASN A 358 -0.35 -2.32 23.58
C ASN A 358 0.97 -2.88 23.08
N TRP A 359 2.04 -2.66 23.83
CA TRP A 359 3.37 -3.15 23.53
C TRP A 359 4.06 -3.61 24.82
N GLU A 360 4.51 -4.87 24.85
CA GLU A 360 5.22 -5.49 25.99
C GLU A 360 4.59 -5.19 27.37
N GLY A 361 3.25 -5.25 27.44
CA GLY A 361 2.49 -4.99 28.67
C GLY A 361 2.24 -3.51 28.99
N SER A 362 2.82 -2.59 28.20
CA SER A 362 2.55 -1.15 28.28
C SER A 362 1.45 -0.75 27.30
N SER A 363 0.43 -0.05 27.77
CA SER A 363 -0.66 0.47 26.94
C SER A 363 -0.39 1.93 26.59
N PHE A 364 -0.40 2.24 25.29
CA PHE A 364 -0.26 3.60 24.77
C PHE A 364 -1.61 4.09 24.26
N PHE A 365 -2.14 5.13 24.91
CA PHE A 365 -3.45 5.67 24.60
C PHE A 365 -3.35 6.90 23.70
N LYS A 366 -4.29 7.01 22.75
CA LYS A 366 -4.43 8.17 21.85
C LYS A 366 -4.62 9.49 22.60
N SER A 367 -5.21 9.46 23.80
CA SER A 367 -5.44 10.63 24.66
C SER A 367 -4.16 11.25 25.19
N GLY A 368 -3.10 10.45 25.40
CA GLY A 368 -1.80 10.94 25.87
C GLY A 368 -0.98 11.66 24.79
N PHE A 369 -1.34 11.49 23.51
CA PHE A 369 -0.72 12.17 22.37
C PHE A 369 -1.60 13.32 21.89
N SER A 370 -1.64 14.44 22.63
CA SER A 370 -2.24 15.67 22.10
C SER A 370 -1.46 16.16 20.87
N ALA A 371 -2.17 16.66 19.85
CA ALA A 371 -1.59 17.09 18.56
C ALA A 371 -0.54 18.21 18.67
N THR A 372 -0.35 18.78 19.87
CA THR A 372 0.44 19.98 20.13
C THR A 372 1.95 19.75 20.22
N LYS A 373 2.45 18.50 20.30
CA LYS A 373 3.89 18.22 20.47
C LYS A 373 4.66 17.81 19.21
N PHE A 374 4.00 17.62 18.07
CA PHE A 374 4.68 17.24 16.82
C PHE A 374 5.15 18.43 15.97
N SER A 375 4.73 19.66 16.30
CA SER A 375 5.17 20.89 15.62
C SER A 375 6.55 21.38 16.04
N SER A 376 7.11 20.91 17.17
CA SER A 376 8.35 21.47 17.73
C SER A 376 9.64 20.77 17.28
N TYR A 377 9.57 19.78 16.39
CA TYR A 377 10.75 19.07 15.87
C TYR A 377 11.12 19.45 14.42
N HIS A 378 10.46 20.45 13.83
CA HIS A 378 10.80 21.04 12.53
C HIS A 378 11.07 22.55 12.59
N SER A 379 11.21 23.11 13.79
CA SER A 379 11.50 24.52 14.03
C SER A 379 12.64 24.67 15.05
N SER A 380 13.77 24.05 14.76
CA SER A 380 15.05 24.40 15.36
C SER A 380 16.09 24.25 14.26
N SER A 381 16.23 25.33 13.50
CA SER A 381 17.36 25.59 12.61
C SER A 381 18.57 25.96 13.46
#